data_AF-A0A395GPL5-F1
#
_entry.id   AF-A0A395GPL5-F1
#
_cell.length_a   1.000
_cell.length_b   1.000
_cell.length_c   1.000
_cell.angle_alpha   90.00
_cell.angle_beta   90.00
_cell.angle_gamma   90.00
#
_symmetry.space_group_name_H-M   'P 1'
#
loop_
_entity.id
_entity.type
_entity.pdbx_description
1 polymer ?
#
loop_
_entity_poly.entity_id
_entity_poly.type
_entity_poly.pdbx_seq_one_letter_code
_entity_poly.pdbx_strand_id
1 'polypeptide(L)'
;MIQHRLGVFNLSEKELRPQGTTRKEMVHGSVYKTANESWIPTTTRNRDDYPSLVVEIGVLESYERLKTDARIWLDASDKRTRIVLLVVLDLEKLEIRIERWERAMVQRRIVTRSVTARMGGPARCIQRIILTRVGPGNVTVTGAPLVLPLATIFDGDGIPPLSSDVDVDNELSFSAQMLEQMAIRYFAAF
;
A
#
# COMPACT_ATOMS: atom_id res chain seq x y z
N MET A 1 -0.32 15.93 12.18
CA MET A 1 0.86 15.32 12.84
C MET A 1 1.27 13.95 12.25
N ILE A 2 0.66 13.46 11.16
CA ILE A 2 1.19 12.36 10.30
C ILE A 2 1.50 12.84 8.87
N GLN A 3 0.90 13.96 8.45
CA GLN A 3 1.05 14.57 7.11
C GLN A 3 2.47 14.98 6.70
N HIS A 4 3.47 14.95 7.59
CA HIS A 4 4.84 15.35 7.27
C HIS A 4 5.80 14.20 6.95
N ARG A 5 5.39 12.93 6.99
CA ARG A 5 6.36 11.82 6.98
C ARG A 5 6.02 10.61 6.11
N LEU A 6 5.73 10.88 4.84
CA LEU A 6 5.93 9.91 3.77
C LEU A 6 6.70 10.51 2.58
N GLY A 7 7.70 11.35 2.85
CA GLY A 7 8.76 11.68 1.87
C GLY A 7 9.67 10.50 1.53
N VAL A 8 9.23 9.27 1.80
CA VAL A 8 10.01 8.03 1.77
C VAL A 8 9.89 7.32 0.42
N PHE A 9 8.96 7.75 -0.44
CA PHE A 9 8.82 7.16 -1.77
C PHE A 9 9.90 7.62 -2.75
N ASN A 10 10.66 8.69 -2.44
CA ASN A 10 11.60 9.35 -3.36
C ASN A 10 11.00 9.67 -4.75
N LEU A 11 9.67 9.64 -4.87
CA LEU A 11 8.89 9.97 -6.05
C LEU A 11 8.37 11.39 -5.88
N SER A 12 8.45 12.19 -6.93
CA SER A 12 7.96 13.56 -6.89
C SER A 12 6.43 13.57 -6.89
N GLU A 13 5.81 14.61 -6.29
CA GLU A 13 4.35 14.83 -6.38
C GLU A 13 3.86 14.98 -7.83
N LYS A 14 4.78 15.26 -8.77
CA LYS A 14 4.50 15.32 -10.19
C LYS A 14 4.21 13.95 -10.79
N GLU A 15 4.74 12.87 -10.21
CA GLU A 15 4.61 11.49 -10.70
C GLU A 15 3.56 10.72 -9.90
N LEU A 16 3.60 10.86 -8.58
CA LEU A 16 2.69 10.17 -7.67
C LEU A 16 2.06 11.20 -6.73
N ARG A 17 0.85 11.64 -7.07
CA ARG A 17 0.18 12.76 -6.39
C ARG A 17 -0.53 12.28 -5.12
N PRO A 18 -0.29 12.92 -3.96
CA PRO A 18 -1.06 12.62 -2.75
C PRO A 18 -2.52 13.10 -2.90
N GLN A 19 -3.46 12.25 -2.49
CA GLN A 19 -4.89 12.52 -2.43
C GLN A 19 -5.41 12.59 -0.99
N GLY A 20 -4.58 12.20 -0.02
CA GLY A 20 -4.89 12.22 1.42
C GLY A 20 -6.21 11.50 1.72
N THR A 21 -7.10 12.22 2.42
CA THR A 21 -8.40 11.74 2.92
C THR A 21 -9.57 12.04 1.99
N THR A 22 -9.35 12.07 0.68
CA THR A 22 -10.43 12.31 -0.29
C THR A 22 -11.46 11.17 -0.26
N ARG A 23 -12.75 11.52 -0.08
CA ARG A 23 -13.87 10.56 -0.10
C ARG A 23 -14.09 10.06 -1.55
N LYS A 24 -14.17 8.75 -1.73
CA LYS A 24 -14.47 8.09 -3.00
C LYS A 24 -15.77 7.30 -2.89
N GLU A 25 -16.65 7.49 -3.87
CA GLU A 25 -17.80 6.63 -4.10
C GLU A 25 -17.32 5.37 -4.82
N MET A 26 -17.70 4.19 -4.33
CA MET A 26 -17.34 2.91 -4.96
C MET A 26 -18.29 2.60 -6.12
N VAL A 27 -17.87 1.75 -7.07
CA VAL A 27 -18.57 1.47 -8.35
C VAL A 27 -20.04 1.04 -8.21
N HIS A 28 -20.46 0.59 -7.03
CA HIS A 28 -21.85 0.17 -6.77
C HIS A 28 -22.69 1.25 -6.06
N GLY A 29 -22.23 2.51 -6.01
CA GLY A 29 -22.97 3.72 -5.60
C GLY A 29 -23.48 3.78 -4.15
N SER A 30 -23.34 2.70 -3.40
CA SER A 30 -23.88 2.54 -2.04
C SER A 30 -22.80 2.56 -0.96
N VAL A 31 -21.53 2.52 -1.36
CA VAL A 31 -20.39 2.49 -0.45
C VAL A 31 -19.50 3.68 -0.74
N TYR A 32 -19.19 4.45 0.31
CA TYR A 32 -18.21 5.51 0.26
C TYR A 32 -17.05 5.16 1.20
N LYS A 33 -15.82 5.42 0.77
CA LYS A 33 -14.63 5.26 1.60
C LYS A 33 -13.78 6.50 1.57
N THR A 34 -13.08 6.71 2.68
CA THR A 34 -12.04 7.70 2.84
C THR A 34 -10.81 6.97 3.34
N ALA A 35 -9.70 7.10 2.63
CA ALA A 35 -8.42 6.54 3.06
C ALA A 35 -7.80 7.40 4.15
N ASN A 36 -6.92 6.83 4.98
CA ASN A 36 -6.06 7.65 5.83
C ASN A 36 -5.04 8.41 5.00
N GLU A 37 -4.37 7.72 4.06
CA GLU A 37 -3.52 8.32 3.04
C GLU A 37 -3.71 7.60 1.71
N SER A 38 -3.54 8.31 0.60
CA SER A 38 -3.68 7.71 -0.72
C SER A 38 -2.91 8.48 -1.79
N TRP A 39 -2.52 7.77 -2.85
CA TRP A 39 -1.77 8.34 -3.96
C TRP A 39 -2.29 7.89 -5.31
N ILE A 40 -2.16 8.77 -6.29
CA ILE A 40 -2.61 8.55 -7.66
C ILE A 40 -1.47 8.83 -8.66
N PRO A 41 -1.19 7.90 -9.59
CA PRO A 41 -0.19 8.11 -10.63
C PRO A 41 -0.72 9.14 -11.62
N THR A 42 0.02 10.21 -11.82
CA THR A 42 -0.42 11.36 -12.64
C THR A 42 -0.29 11.11 -14.13
N THR A 43 0.56 10.17 -14.53
CA THR A 43 0.83 9.80 -15.93
C THR A 43 -0.31 9.00 -16.54
N THR A 44 -1.01 8.20 -15.74
CA THR A 44 -2.04 7.26 -16.21
C THR A 44 -3.45 7.61 -15.73
N ARG A 45 -3.62 8.53 -14.78
CA ARG A 45 -4.93 8.82 -14.17
C ARG A 45 -5.22 10.29 -13.96
N ASN A 46 -6.52 10.59 -14.06
CA ASN A 46 -7.07 11.89 -13.71
C ASN A 46 -7.21 12.04 -12.20
N ARG A 47 -7.20 13.28 -11.71
CA ARG A 47 -7.28 13.59 -10.26
C ARG A 47 -8.47 12.96 -9.54
N ASP A 48 -9.59 12.80 -10.25
CA ASP A 48 -10.84 12.33 -9.65
C ASP A 48 -11.01 10.80 -9.72
N ASP A 49 -10.11 10.09 -10.40
CA ASP A 49 -10.07 8.62 -10.43
C ASP A 49 -9.71 8.05 -9.03
N TYR A 50 -9.83 6.74 -8.85
CA TYR A 50 -9.43 6.09 -7.61
C TYR A 50 -7.90 6.06 -7.46
N PRO A 51 -7.38 6.14 -6.23
CA PRO A 51 -5.95 6.01 -5.97
C PRO A 51 -5.44 4.61 -6.36
N SER A 52 -4.17 4.49 -6.74
CA SER A 52 -3.52 3.20 -7.02
C SER A 52 -2.91 2.59 -5.76
N LEU A 53 -2.46 3.43 -4.84
CA LEU A 53 -1.90 3.08 -3.53
C LEU A 53 -2.74 3.73 -2.44
N VAL A 54 -3.19 2.92 -1.47
CA VAL A 54 -3.96 3.36 -0.31
C VAL A 54 -3.27 2.88 0.96
N VAL A 55 -3.28 3.71 2.00
CA VAL A 55 -2.89 3.34 3.37
C VAL A 55 -4.11 3.49 4.27
N GLU A 56 -4.41 2.45 5.03
CA GLU A 56 -5.40 2.47 6.12
C GLU A 56 -4.68 2.13 7.42
N ILE A 57 -4.93 2.92 8.46
CA ILE A 57 -4.27 2.84 9.76
C ILE A 57 -5.34 2.59 10.81
N GLY A 58 -5.07 1.65 11.72
CA GLY A 58 -5.93 1.44 12.88
C GLY A 58 -5.25 0.61 13.95
N VAL A 59 -6.03 0.25 14.96
CA VAL A 59 -5.59 -0.58 16.08
C VAL A 59 -6.00 -2.03 15.86
N LEU A 60 -5.42 -2.96 16.61
CA LEU A 60 -5.68 -4.40 16.45
C LEU A 60 -7.16 -4.76 16.60
N GLU A 61 -7.90 -4.04 17.44
CA GLU A 61 -9.34 -4.22 17.68
C GLU A 61 -10.17 -3.98 16.41
N SER A 62 -9.69 -3.11 15.51
CA SER A 62 -10.34 -2.84 14.22
C SER A 62 -9.77 -3.67 13.07
N TYR A 63 -8.92 -4.67 13.34
CA TYR A 63 -8.20 -5.41 12.30
C TYR A 63 -9.09 -6.09 11.26
N GLU A 64 -10.18 -6.76 11.67
CA GLU A 64 -11.10 -7.38 10.70
C GLU A 64 -11.86 -6.35 9.86
N ARG A 65 -12.12 -5.16 10.43
CA ARG A 65 -12.66 -4.03 9.68
C ARG A 65 -11.64 -3.49 8.68
N LEU A 66 -10.37 -3.33 9.06
CA LEU A 66 -9.30 -2.91 8.15
C LEU A 66 -9.10 -3.90 7.00
N LYS A 67 -9.21 -5.21 7.24
CA LYS A 67 -9.18 -6.22 6.17
C LYS A 67 -10.36 -6.08 5.22
N THR A 68 -11.54 -5.78 5.76
CA THR A 68 -12.73 -5.50 4.96
C THR A 68 -12.53 -4.24 4.12
N ASP A 69 -11.96 -3.20 4.72
CA ASP A 69 -11.62 -1.95 4.04
C ASP A 69 -10.63 -2.17 2.88
N ALA A 70 -9.58 -2.98 3.09
CA ALA A 70 -8.65 -3.35 2.03
C ALA A 70 -9.33 -4.05 0.86
N ARG A 71 -10.26 -4.99 1.14
CA ARG A 71 -11.04 -5.66 0.10
C ARG A 71 -11.95 -4.68 -0.64
N ILE A 72 -12.64 -3.79 0.07
CA ILE A 72 -13.51 -2.78 -0.56
C ILE A 72 -12.69 -1.93 -1.52
N TRP A 73 -11.52 -1.42 -1.09
CA TRP A 73 -10.64 -0.66 -1.98
C TRP A 73 -10.23 -1.47 -3.21
N LEU A 74 -9.76 -2.71 -3.05
CA LEU A 74 -9.28 -3.52 -4.18
C LEU A 74 -10.39 -4.03 -5.11
N ASP A 75 -11.59 -4.27 -4.60
CA ASP A 75 -12.68 -4.91 -5.33
C ASP A 75 -13.72 -3.92 -5.88
N ALA A 76 -13.93 -2.79 -5.20
CA ALA A 76 -15.01 -1.86 -5.51
C ALA A 76 -14.54 -0.52 -6.10
N SER A 77 -13.25 -0.33 -6.35
CA SER A 77 -12.66 0.88 -6.95
C SER A 77 -12.48 0.78 -8.48
N ASP A 78 -13.35 0.07 -9.20
CA ASP A 78 -13.15 -0.22 -10.65
C ASP A 78 -11.80 -0.87 -10.98
N LYS A 79 -11.26 -1.69 -10.06
CA LYS A 79 -9.91 -2.32 -10.17
C LYS A 79 -8.75 -1.32 -10.29
N ARG A 80 -8.99 -0.04 -10.00
CA ARG A 80 -7.99 1.03 -10.03
C ARG A 80 -7.12 1.04 -8.78
N THR A 81 -7.62 0.74 -7.58
CA THR A 81 -6.74 0.52 -6.44
C THR A 81 -6.01 -0.80 -6.62
N ARG A 82 -4.68 -0.73 -6.58
CA ARG A 82 -3.78 -1.85 -6.89
C ARG A 82 -3.13 -2.41 -5.64
N ILE A 83 -2.75 -1.54 -4.71
CA ILE A 83 -2.12 -1.88 -3.43
C ILE A 83 -2.86 -1.17 -2.30
N VAL A 84 -3.17 -1.91 -1.24
CA VAL A 84 -3.58 -1.35 0.06
C VAL A 84 -2.54 -1.75 1.11
N LEU A 85 -2.01 -0.77 1.83
CA LEU A 85 -1.18 -0.98 3.01
C LEU A 85 -2.03 -0.83 4.26
N LEU A 86 -2.17 -1.90 5.04
CA LEU A 86 -2.73 -1.82 6.37
C LEU A 86 -1.60 -1.59 7.37
N VAL A 87 -1.71 -0.55 8.20
CA VAL A 87 -0.83 -0.32 9.35
C VAL A 87 -1.67 -0.53 10.61
N VAL A 88 -1.42 -1.64 11.29
CA VAL A 88 -2.18 -2.08 12.46
C VAL A 88 -1.31 -1.94 13.70
N LEU A 89 -1.81 -1.21 14.69
CA LEU A 89 -1.13 -0.97 15.95
C LEU A 89 -1.67 -1.93 17.02
N ASP A 90 -0.81 -2.79 17.55
CA ASP A 90 -1.08 -3.61 18.73
C ASP A 90 -0.40 -2.93 19.92
N LEU A 91 -1.17 -2.15 20.66
CA LEU A 91 -0.68 -1.34 21.78
C LEU A 91 -0.34 -2.20 23.00
N GLU A 92 -0.98 -3.36 23.15
CA GLU A 92 -0.71 -4.29 24.26
C GLU A 92 0.67 -4.95 24.09
N LYS A 93 1.02 -5.34 22.86
CA LYS A 93 2.30 -5.98 22.54
C LYS A 93 3.38 -5.02 22.08
N LEU A 94 3.06 -3.72 21.98
CA LEU A 94 3.95 -2.70 21.42
C LEU A 94 4.46 -3.13 20.04
N GLU A 95 3.53 -3.57 19.20
CA GLU A 95 3.77 -4.08 17.85
C GLU A 95 3.10 -3.17 16.82
N ILE A 96 3.83 -2.92 15.72
CA ILE A 96 3.27 -2.37 14.49
C ILE A 96 3.26 -3.49 13.46
N ARG A 97 2.13 -3.74 12.84
CA ARG A 97 1.99 -4.68 11.72
C ARG A 97 1.70 -3.93 10.45
N ILE A 98 2.52 -4.15 9.43
CA ILE A 98 2.31 -3.61 8.09
C ILE A 98 1.93 -4.76 7.17
N GLU A 99 0.81 -4.66 6.47
CA GLU A 99 0.36 -5.66 5.50
C GLU A 99 0.17 -5.05 4.12
N ARG A 100 0.77 -5.67 3.11
CA ARG A 100 0.55 -5.32 1.70
C ARG A 100 -0.54 -6.22 1.13
N TRP A 101 -1.66 -5.62 0.77
CA TRP A 101 -2.80 -6.30 0.16
C TRP A 101 -2.90 -5.97 -1.32
N GLU A 102 -3.13 -7.00 -2.14
CA GLU A 102 -3.31 -6.89 -3.58
C GLU A 102 -4.33 -7.93 -4.05
N ARG A 103 -4.82 -7.75 -5.28
CA ARG A 103 -5.60 -8.80 -5.97
C ARG A 103 -4.65 -9.89 -6.47
N ALA A 104 -4.90 -11.14 -6.10
CA ALA A 104 -4.10 -12.26 -6.61
C ALA A 104 -4.18 -12.31 -8.14
N MET A 105 -3.05 -12.40 -8.85
CA MET A 105 -3.08 -12.74 -10.27
C MET A 105 -3.45 -14.22 -10.40
N VAL A 106 -4.62 -14.53 -10.98
CA VAL A 106 -4.97 -15.91 -11.32
C VAL A 106 -4.48 -16.14 -12.75
N GLN A 107 -3.35 -16.83 -12.91
CA GLN A 107 -3.00 -17.41 -14.19
C GLN A 107 -3.93 -18.59 -14.46
N ARG A 108 -5.02 -18.37 -15.21
CA ARG A 108 -5.72 -19.50 -15.81
C ARG A 108 -4.83 -20.08 -16.89
N ARG A 109 -4.34 -21.30 -16.67
CA ARG A 109 -3.66 -22.10 -17.69
C ARG A 109 -4.70 -22.57 -18.71
N ILE A 110 -5.15 -21.66 -19.58
CA ILE A 110 -6.01 -22.02 -20.72
C ILE A 110 -5.08 -22.66 -21.75
N VAL A 111 -5.12 -23.98 -21.86
CA VAL A 111 -4.44 -24.74 -22.92
C VAL A 111 -5.28 -24.65 -24.19
N THR A 112 -5.37 -23.45 -24.77
CA THR A 112 -5.70 -23.24 -26.18
C THR A 112 -5.04 -21.93 -26.62
N ARG A 113 -4.32 -21.99 -27.75
CA ARG A 113 -3.55 -20.88 -28.33
C ARG A 113 -4.48 -19.75 -28.80
N SER A 114 -4.92 -18.88 -27.89
CA SER A 114 -5.33 -17.50 -28.19
C SER A 114 -5.81 -16.83 -26.91
N VAL A 115 -5.08 -15.79 -26.47
CA VAL A 115 -5.43 -14.84 -25.40
C VAL A 115 -5.48 -15.43 -23.98
N THR A 116 -4.39 -15.26 -23.22
CA THR A 116 -4.43 -15.38 -21.76
C THR A 116 -5.25 -14.22 -21.19
N ALA A 117 -6.53 -14.43 -20.91
CA ALA A 117 -7.31 -13.47 -20.13
C ALA A 117 -6.76 -13.45 -18.69
N ARG A 118 -6.02 -12.38 -18.34
CA ARG A 118 -5.58 -12.11 -16.96
C ARG A 118 -6.79 -11.67 -16.14
N MET A 119 -7.45 -12.60 -15.48
CA MET A 119 -8.54 -12.29 -14.55
C MET A 119 -7.95 -11.96 -13.16
N GLY A 120 -8.38 -10.84 -12.57
CA GLY A 120 -8.00 -10.47 -11.21
C GLY A 120 -8.69 -11.40 -10.19
N GLY A 121 -7.89 -12.18 -9.46
CA GLY A 121 -8.33 -13.01 -8.34
C GLY A 121 -8.74 -12.22 -7.11
N PRO A 122 -9.03 -12.91 -5.98
CA PRO A 122 -9.47 -12.27 -4.76
C PRO A 122 -8.37 -11.39 -4.15
N ALA A 123 -8.79 -10.32 -3.48
CA ALA A 123 -7.94 -9.52 -2.63
C ALA A 123 -7.39 -10.35 -1.46
N ARG A 124 -6.07 -10.33 -1.26
CA ARG A 124 -5.39 -11.04 -0.17
C ARG A 124 -4.14 -10.29 0.29
N CYS A 125 -3.72 -10.59 1.51
CA CYS A 125 -2.41 -10.18 2.03
C CYS A 125 -1.30 -10.92 1.26
N ILE A 126 -0.39 -10.17 0.65
CA ILE A 126 0.76 -10.67 -0.11
C ILE A 126 2.03 -10.64 0.73
N GLN A 127 2.19 -9.62 1.57
CA GLN A 127 3.33 -9.45 2.44
C GLN A 127 2.88 -8.95 3.80
N ARG A 128 3.52 -9.45 4.86
CA ARG A 128 3.34 -8.99 6.23
C ARG A 128 4.70 -8.68 6.86
N ILE A 129 4.78 -7.54 7.51
CA ILE A 129 5.93 -7.08 8.28
C ILE A 129 5.47 -6.82 9.70
N ILE A 130 6.27 -7.22 10.66
CA ILE A 130 5.99 -7.03 12.08
C ILE A 130 7.19 -6.30 12.70
N LEU A 131 6.92 -5.18 13.35
CA LEU A 131 7.88 -4.38 14.09
C LEU A 131 7.51 -4.42 15.57
N THR A 132 8.32 -5.10 16.38
CA THR A 132 8.04 -5.30 17.81
C THR A 132 9.05 -4.55 18.66
N ARG A 133 8.59 -3.66 19.53
CA ARG A 133 9.45 -3.01 20.53
C ARG A 133 9.83 -4.03 21.60
N VAL A 134 11.14 -4.27 21.74
CA VAL A 134 11.69 -5.19 22.75
C VAL A 134 12.39 -4.46 23.90
N GLY A 135 12.63 -3.15 23.75
CA GLY A 135 13.18 -2.29 24.77
C GLY A 135 13.17 -0.80 24.36
N PRO A 136 13.63 0.12 25.23
CA PRO A 136 13.80 1.52 24.86
C PRO A 136 14.77 1.66 23.68
N GLY A 137 14.31 2.27 22.59
CA GLY A 137 15.11 2.45 21.37
C GLY A 137 15.47 1.16 20.61
N ASN A 138 14.90 0.01 20.99
CA ASN A 138 15.20 -1.27 20.38
C ASN A 138 13.93 -1.91 19.80
N VAL A 139 13.93 -2.14 18.49
CA VAL A 139 12.82 -2.71 17.74
C VAL A 139 13.34 -3.88 16.90
N THR A 140 12.65 -5.01 16.96
CA THR A 140 12.90 -6.13 16.06
C THR A 140 11.99 -6.02 14.84
N VAL A 141 12.53 -6.31 13.65
CA VAL A 141 11.78 -6.26 12.39
C VAL A 141 11.78 -7.63 11.74
N THR A 142 10.60 -8.15 11.43
CA THR A 142 10.43 -9.43 10.71
C THR A 142 9.64 -9.23 9.42
N GLY A 143 9.95 -10.02 8.39
CA GLY A 143 9.28 -9.94 7.08
C GLY A 143 9.74 -8.82 6.15
N ALA A 144 10.75 -8.03 6.56
CA ALA A 144 11.38 -7.00 5.75
C ALA A 144 12.22 -7.58 4.58
N PRO A 145 12.48 -6.79 3.52
CA PRO A 145 12.07 -5.40 3.32
C PRO A 145 10.59 -5.25 2.90
N LEU A 146 9.96 -4.11 3.15
CA LEU A 146 8.68 -3.80 2.50
C LEU A 146 8.94 -3.49 1.04
N VAL A 147 8.35 -4.25 0.13
CA VAL A 147 8.51 -4.03 -1.31
C VAL A 147 7.20 -3.51 -1.88
N LEU A 148 7.25 -2.47 -2.71
CA LEU A 148 6.11 -1.93 -3.44
C LEU A 148 6.45 -1.90 -4.93
N PRO A 149 5.87 -2.79 -5.76
CA PRO A 149 6.19 -2.83 -7.18
C PRO A 149 5.71 -1.55 -7.87
N LEU A 150 6.63 -0.80 -8.50
CA LEU A 150 6.30 0.46 -9.18
C LEU A 150 5.38 0.21 -10.37
N ALA A 151 5.58 -0.88 -11.12
CA ALA A 151 4.67 -1.29 -12.18
C ALA A 151 3.23 -1.47 -11.66
N THR A 152 3.05 -1.95 -10.43
CA THR A 152 1.72 -2.05 -9.84
C THR A 152 1.16 -0.67 -9.46
N ILE A 153 1.98 0.24 -8.93
CA ILE A 153 1.56 1.60 -8.55
C ILE A 153 1.20 2.45 -9.79
N PHE A 154 1.96 2.31 -10.88
CA PHE A 154 1.88 3.13 -12.09
C PHE A 154 1.13 2.45 -13.26
N ASP A 155 0.28 1.47 -12.97
CA ASP A 155 -0.56 0.78 -13.98
C ASP A 155 0.21 0.09 -15.12
N GLY A 156 1.40 -0.45 -14.83
CA GLY A 156 2.24 -1.18 -15.77
C GLY A 156 3.15 -0.23 -16.53
N ASP A 157 2.82 0.06 -17.79
CA ASP A 157 3.65 0.84 -18.71
C ASP A 157 3.64 2.36 -18.41
N GLY A 158 2.93 2.79 -17.36
CA GLY A 158 2.80 4.18 -16.95
C GLY A 158 3.92 4.70 -16.05
N ILE A 159 4.97 3.91 -15.80
CA ILE A 159 6.12 4.32 -15.00
C ILE A 159 6.78 5.51 -15.71
N PRO A 160 6.86 6.70 -15.06
CA PRO A 160 7.55 7.84 -15.62
C PRO A 160 9.04 7.55 -15.75
N PRO A 161 9.80 8.30 -16.58
CA PRO A 161 11.25 8.27 -16.50
C PRO A 161 11.68 8.72 -15.11
N LEU A 162 11.97 7.76 -14.23
CA LEU A 162 12.41 7.99 -12.86
C LEU A 162 13.75 8.74 -12.89
N SER A 163 14.05 9.53 -11.85
CA SER A 163 15.34 10.20 -11.78
C SER A 163 16.49 9.18 -11.82
N SER A 164 17.66 9.59 -12.33
CA SER A 164 18.87 8.75 -12.41
C SER A 164 19.38 8.21 -11.07
N ASP A 165 18.76 8.65 -9.95
CA ASP A 165 19.05 8.21 -8.59
C ASP A 165 18.16 7.02 -8.16
N VAL A 166 17.33 6.50 -9.07
CA VAL A 166 16.44 5.35 -8.88
C VAL A 166 16.82 4.24 -9.88
N ASP A 167 17.64 3.28 -9.47
CA ASP A 167 17.99 2.05 -10.22
C ASP A 167 18.08 0.89 -9.18
N VAL A 168 17.55 -0.34 -9.31
CA VAL A 168 17.71 -1.30 -10.43
C VAL A 168 16.50 -2.25 -10.69
N ASP A 169 15.45 -2.34 -9.87
CA ASP A 169 14.47 -3.46 -9.99
C ASP A 169 12.99 -3.07 -10.22
N ASN A 170 12.64 -1.83 -10.55
CA ASN A 170 11.24 -1.37 -10.72
C ASN A 170 10.35 -1.52 -9.46
N GLU A 171 10.95 -1.47 -8.27
CA GLU A 171 10.24 -1.58 -6.99
C GLU A 171 10.76 -0.54 -6.00
N LEU A 172 9.86 0.01 -5.18
CA LEU A 172 10.22 0.81 -4.01
C LEU A 172 10.38 -0.11 -2.79
N SER A 173 11.55 -0.07 -2.16
CA SER A 173 11.88 -0.96 -1.05
C SER A 173 12.19 -0.18 0.24
N PHE A 174 11.62 -0.61 1.36
CA PHE A 174 11.92 -0.10 2.70
C PHE A 174 12.68 -1.18 3.46
N SER A 175 13.98 -0.92 3.71
CA SER A 175 14.85 -1.86 4.40
C SER A 175 14.44 -2.07 5.86
N ALA A 176 14.91 -3.17 6.46
CA ALA A 176 14.70 -3.44 7.88
C ALA A 176 15.19 -2.27 8.76
N GLN A 177 16.34 -1.68 8.42
CA GLN A 177 16.90 -0.54 9.15
C GLN A 177 16.01 0.71 9.04
N MET A 178 15.47 1.02 7.86
CA MET A 178 14.55 2.16 7.69
C MET A 178 13.28 1.95 8.52
N LEU A 179 12.71 0.75 8.43
CA LEU A 179 11.50 0.34 9.14
C LEU A 179 11.70 0.38 10.66
N GLU A 180 12.84 -0.11 11.15
CA GLU A 180 13.25 -0.03 12.54
C GLU A 180 13.29 1.43 13.03
N GLN A 181 13.97 2.32 12.28
CA GLN A 181 14.06 3.74 12.63
C GLN A 181 12.70 4.43 12.64
N MET A 182 11.79 4.04 11.74
CA MET A 182 10.41 4.53 11.74
C MET A 182 9.66 4.10 13.00
N ALA A 183 9.75 2.82 13.40
CA ALA A 183 9.11 2.32 14.60
C ALA A 183 9.70 2.90 15.89
N ILE A 184 11.03 3.04 15.99
CA ILE A 184 11.68 3.69 17.15
C ILE A 184 11.13 5.10 17.33
N ARG A 185 11.03 5.88 16.25
CA ARG A 185 10.49 7.26 16.29
C ARG A 185 9.03 7.28 16.71
N TYR A 186 8.23 6.32 16.24
CA TYR A 186 6.83 6.20 16.65
C TYR A 186 6.72 5.90 18.15
N PHE A 187 7.43 4.88 18.65
CA PHE A 187 7.36 4.48 20.05
C PHE A 187 8.02 5.46 21.03
N ALA A 188 8.89 6.36 20.55
CA ALA A 188 9.46 7.43 21.37
C ALA A 188 8.50 8.63 21.55
N ALA A 189 7.42 8.70 20.77
CA ALA A 189 6.40 9.75 20.90
C ALA A 189 5.37 9.48 22.00
N PHE A 190 5.47 8.34 22.69
CA PHE A 190 4.61 7.87 23.78
C PHE A 190 5.47 7.37 24.94
#